data_AF-A0A8T2NNT3-F1
#
_entry.id   AF-A0A8T2NNT3-F1
#
_cell.length_a   1.000
_cell.length_b   1.000
_cell.length_c   1.000
_cell.angle_alpha   90.00
_cell.angle_beta   90.00
_cell.angle_gamma   90.00
#
_symmetry.space_group_name_H-M   'P 1'
#
loop_
_entity.id
_entity.type
_entity.pdbx_description
1 polymer ?
#
loop_
_entity_poly.entity_id
_entity_poly.type
_entity_poly.pdbx_seq_one_letter_code
_entity_poly.pdbx_strand_id
1 'polypeptide(L)'
;MEKKESLERCGCQAPTHFARRLAVERAGCEQEISAEISIPIENLISGPIENDVVIHVALIAESQRLQVFLNTYGIQTQTPQQVEPIQIWPQKELVKAYRFLAVNHKLGLTGRPERPVGCIGTCKIYRILGKTVVCYPIVFDLSDFYLSQDVMLLIDDIKNALQFIKHCWKMPGRPLFLALIREDNIKGSRFNPVLDMLASFKKGNIGGVKVHVDRLQTLISGAVVEQLDFLRVNEIDEIPEFKSFEELELPRHSKVKRQTSTPNASELEQQPEIDVAEWTQKSTSEIMQKFHDSDCLASQAQLARIILKKEGPDFLAKDANFMEELERIYRRAGSRKLWSESFPRISSLHSI
;
A
#
# COMPACT_ATOMS: atom_id res chain seq x y z
N MET A 1 10.25 40.26 54.89
CA MET A 1 8.90 39.68 55.05
C MET A 1 8.07 40.19 53.89
N GLU A 2 8.03 39.45 52.79
CA GLU A 2 7.04 38.40 52.50
C GLU A 2 5.64 38.93 52.16
N LYS A 3 5.20 38.55 50.95
CA LYS A 3 3.85 38.06 50.58
C LYS A 3 2.67 39.05 50.68
N LYS A 4 1.99 39.33 49.56
CA LYS A 4 0.94 38.49 48.94
C LYS A 4 0.19 39.23 47.80
N GLU A 5 -0.14 38.45 46.76
CA GLU A 5 -1.32 38.46 45.88
C GLU A 5 -1.84 39.76 45.23
N SER A 6 -1.73 39.80 43.89
CA SER A 6 -2.92 39.78 43.01
C SER A 6 -2.48 39.63 41.53
N LEU A 7 -2.37 38.39 41.07
CA LEU A 7 -2.30 38.02 39.65
C LEU A 7 -3.73 37.63 39.22
N GLU A 8 -4.47 38.55 38.62
CA GLU A 8 -5.66 38.22 37.83
C GLU A 8 -5.76 39.14 36.63
N ARG A 9 -6.22 38.55 35.52
CA ARG A 9 -6.49 39.11 34.17
C ARG A 9 -5.32 39.03 33.18
N CYS A 10 -5.13 37.83 32.64
CA CYS A 10 -4.97 37.71 31.19
C CYS A 10 -5.93 36.61 30.71
N GLY A 11 -7.10 37.04 30.24
CA GLY A 11 -8.12 36.16 29.67
C GLY A 11 -7.68 35.67 28.29
N CYS A 12 -6.98 34.54 28.24
CA CYS A 12 -6.81 33.79 27.01
C CYS A 12 -7.99 32.82 26.86
N GLN A 13 -9.09 33.31 26.27
CA GLN A 13 -10.14 32.44 25.75
C GLN A 13 -9.55 31.62 24.60
N ALA A 14 -9.18 30.37 24.88
CA ALA A 14 -8.87 29.40 23.84
C ALA A 14 -10.10 29.21 22.94
N PRO A 15 -9.95 29.19 21.60
CA PRO A 15 -11.10 29.03 20.72
C PRO A 15 -11.73 27.65 20.94
N THR A 16 -12.99 27.65 21.41
CA THR A 16 -13.82 26.47 21.64
C THR A 16 -13.93 25.55 20.41
N HIS A 17 -13.66 26.06 19.21
CA HIS A 17 -13.55 25.28 17.98
C HIS A 17 -12.34 24.32 17.95
N PHE A 18 -11.20 24.70 18.50
CA PHE A 18 -9.98 23.86 18.50
C PHE A 18 -10.11 22.68 19.45
N ALA A 19 -10.66 22.92 20.66
CA ALA A 19 -10.95 21.86 21.64
C ALA A 19 -12.02 20.89 21.13
N ARG A 20 -13.05 21.38 20.43
CA ARG A 20 -14.10 20.54 19.83
C ARG A 20 -13.56 19.72 18.65
N ARG A 21 -12.61 20.26 17.88
CA ARG A 21 -11.95 19.56 16.77
C ARG A 21 -10.98 18.47 17.24
N LEU A 22 -10.16 18.78 18.26
CA LEU A 22 -9.33 17.78 18.95
C LEU A 22 -10.14 16.68 19.62
N ALA A 23 -11.37 16.97 20.10
CA ALA A 23 -12.25 15.96 20.68
C ALA A 23 -12.86 15.03 19.60
N VAL A 24 -13.17 15.54 18.41
CA VAL A 24 -13.63 14.73 17.27
C VAL A 24 -12.49 13.89 16.69
N GLU A 25 -11.29 14.47 16.56
CA GLU A 25 -10.08 13.74 16.16
C GLU A 25 -9.64 12.73 17.23
N ARG A 26 -9.79 13.06 18.53
CA ARG A 26 -9.65 12.08 19.62
C ARG A 26 -10.68 10.98 19.53
N ALA A 27 -11.95 11.26 19.23
CA ALA A 27 -12.96 10.19 19.09
C ALA A 27 -12.68 9.27 17.89
N GLY A 28 -12.19 9.82 16.77
CA GLY A 28 -11.74 9.04 15.62
C GLY A 28 -10.49 8.22 15.91
N CYS A 29 -9.50 8.82 16.59
CA CYS A 29 -8.27 8.17 17.00
C CYS A 29 -8.49 7.17 18.15
N GLU A 30 -9.41 7.42 19.09
CA GLU A 30 -9.83 6.49 20.14
C GLU A 30 -10.57 5.30 19.54
N GLN A 31 -11.39 5.48 18.50
CA GLN A 31 -12.00 4.35 17.79
C GLN A 31 -10.97 3.52 17.00
N GLU A 32 -9.98 4.16 16.36
CA GLU A 32 -8.87 3.45 15.71
C GLU A 32 -7.96 2.73 16.72
N ILE A 33 -7.65 3.37 17.85
CA ILE A 33 -6.87 2.79 18.95
C ILE A 33 -7.66 1.67 19.65
N SER A 34 -8.96 1.82 19.90
CA SER A 34 -9.80 0.76 20.45
C SER A 34 -9.96 -0.41 19.47
N ALA A 35 -9.97 -0.16 18.15
CA ALA A 35 -9.98 -1.22 17.15
C ALA A 35 -8.62 -1.92 16.99
N GLU A 36 -7.50 -1.24 17.25
CA GLU A 36 -6.13 -1.77 17.11
C GLU A 36 -5.52 -2.30 18.42
N ILE A 37 -5.99 -1.89 19.62
CA ILE A 37 -5.34 -2.22 20.91
C ILE A 37 -6.14 -3.19 21.80
N SER A 38 -7.43 -3.42 21.59
CA SER A 38 -8.14 -4.50 22.30
C SER A 38 -9.46 -4.78 21.60
N ILE A 39 -9.68 -6.02 21.13
CA ILE A 39 -11.05 -6.52 21.01
C ILE A 39 -11.64 -6.38 22.42
N PRO A 40 -12.61 -5.49 22.68
CA PRO A 40 -13.17 -5.41 24.01
C PRO A 40 -13.84 -6.76 24.26
N ILE A 41 -13.55 -7.36 25.40
CA ILE A 41 -14.25 -8.54 25.94
C ILE A 41 -15.78 -8.32 25.95
N GLU A 42 -16.26 -7.08 25.80
CA GLU A 42 -17.67 -6.71 25.61
C GLU A 42 -18.33 -7.39 24.39
N ASN A 43 -17.59 -7.70 23.32
CA ASN A 43 -18.13 -8.48 22.18
C ASN A 43 -18.37 -9.97 22.52
N LEU A 44 -17.89 -10.46 23.67
CA LEU A 44 -18.22 -11.79 24.17
C LEU A 44 -19.53 -11.80 24.98
N ILE A 45 -20.04 -10.63 25.40
CA ILE A 45 -21.17 -10.50 26.34
C ILE A 45 -22.46 -10.10 25.62
N SER A 46 -22.37 -9.36 24.50
CA SER A 46 -23.51 -9.13 23.60
C SER A 46 -23.44 -10.09 22.42
N GLY A 47 -24.46 -10.93 22.22
CA GLY A 47 -24.57 -11.81 21.04
C GLY A 47 -24.40 -11.07 19.71
N PRO A 48 -24.18 -11.79 18.58
CA PRO A 48 -23.77 -11.18 17.33
C PRO A 48 -24.85 -10.20 16.85
N ILE A 49 -24.58 -8.91 16.99
CA ILE A 49 -25.33 -7.88 16.27
C ILE A 49 -25.01 -8.12 14.80
N GLU A 50 -25.97 -8.61 14.02
CA GLU A 50 -25.83 -8.71 12.57
C GLU A 50 -25.65 -7.31 11.98
N ASN A 51 -24.40 -6.90 11.84
CA ASN A 51 -24.03 -5.70 11.10
C ASN A 51 -24.32 -5.97 9.61
N ASP A 52 -25.42 -5.40 9.09
CA ASP A 52 -25.75 -5.43 7.66
C ASP A 52 -24.94 -4.40 6.85
N VAL A 53 -23.62 -4.43 7.07
CA VAL A 53 -22.66 -3.56 6.39
C VAL A 53 -22.39 -4.15 5.01
N VAL A 54 -22.78 -3.40 3.97
CA VAL A 54 -22.36 -3.65 2.60
C VAL A 54 -21.06 -2.90 2.34
N ILE A 55 -20.01 -3.62 1.96
CA ILE A 55 -18.70 -3.04 1.64
C ILE A 55 -18.67 -2.68 0.15
N HIS A 56 -18.37 -1.42 -0.15
CA HIS A 56 -18.16 -0.96 -1.51
C HIS A 56 -16.76 -1.35 -1.97
N VAL A 57 -16.65 -2.02 -3.13
CA VAL A 57 -15.38 -2.54 -3.64
C VAL A 57 -15.08 -1.89 -4.99
N ALA A 58 -13.96 -1.19 -5.09
CA ALA A 58 -13.43 -0.68 -6.35
C ALA A 58 -12.29 -1.58 -6.83
N LEU A 59 -12.40 -2.12 -8.04
CA LEU A 59 -11.37 -2.97 -8.63
C LEU A 59 -10.41 -2.11 -9.48
N ILE A 60 -9.15 -2.05 -9.08
CA ILE A 60 -8.11 -1.28 -9.76
C ILE A 60 -7.13 -2.25 -10.42
N ALA A 61 -6.90 -2.11 -11.72
CA ALA A 61 -5.86 -2.83 -12.44
C ALA A 61 -4.59 -1.98 -12.51
N GLU A 62 -3.42 -2.57 -12.29
CA GLU A 62 -2.15 -1.84 -12.37
C GLU A 62 -1.79 -1.34 -13.78
N SER A 63 -2.36 -1.95 -14.84
CA SER A 63 -2.09 -1.59 -16.24
C SER A 63 -3.35 -1.67 -17.11
N GLN A 64 -3.39 -0.89 -18.19
CA GLN A 64 -4.44 -1.02 -19.22
C GLN A 64 -4.48 -2.42 -19.84
N ARG A 65 -3.33 -3.06 -20.03
CA ARG A 65 -3.26 -4.44 -20.55
C ARG A 65 -4.01 -5.41 -19.64
N LEU A 66 -3.76 -5.33 -18.34
CA LEU A 66 -4.43 -6.15 -17.33
C LEU A 66 -5.94 -5.87 -17.31
N GLN A 67 -6.34 -4.60 -17.39
CA GLN A 67 -7.74 -4.21 -17.49
C GLN A 67 -8.44 -4.88 -18.69
N VAL A 68 -7.86 -4.78 -19.88
CA VAL A 68 -8.43 -5.37 -21.11
C VAL A 68 -8.53 -6.89 -20.96
N PHE A 69 -7.50 -7.53 -20.40
CA PHE A 69 -7.51 -8.97 -20.15
C PHE A 69 -8.62 -9.38 -19.16
N LEU A 70 -8.79 -8.70 -18.03
CA LEU A 70 -9.85 -9.00 -17.05
C LEU A 70 -11.25 -8.75 -17.64
N ASN A 71 -11.39 -7.78 -18.54
CA ASN A 71 -12.65 -7.50 -19.21
C ASN A 71 -13.12 -8.64 -20.13
N THR A 72 -12.22 -9.48 -20.67
CA THR A 72 -12.62 -10.66 -21.46
C THR A 72 -13.35 -11.71 -20.62
N TYR A 73 -13.14 -11.70 -19.30
CA TYR A 73 -13.85 -12.52 -18.32
C TYR A 73 -15.05 -11.79 -17.69
N GLY A 74 -15.41 -10.61 -18.20
CA GLY A 74 -16.51 -9.80 -17.68
C GLY A 74 -16.23 -9.17 -16.31
N ILE A 75 -14.95 -9.03 -15.92
CA ILE A 75 -14.53 -8.29 -14.72
C ILE A 75 -14.17 -6.87 -15.13
N GLN A 76 -15.00 -5.92 -14.72
CA GLN A 76 -14.77 -4.49 -14.97
C GLN A 76 -13.81 -3.94 -13.90
N THR A 77 -12.74 -3.30 -14.35
CA THR A 77 -11.72 -2.67 -13.49
C THR A 77 -11.42 -1.27 -14.01
N GLN A 78 -10.73 -0.44 -13.22
CA GLN A 78 -10.23 0.87 -13.65
C GLN A 78 -8.72 0.94 -13.49
N THR A 79 -8.05 1.74 -14.31
CA THR A 79 -6.61 2.03 -14.13
C THR A 79 -6.42 3.30 -13.29
N PRO A 80 -5.23 3.53 -12.70
CA PRO A 80 -4.92 4.76 -11.96
C PRO A 80 -5.17 6.04 -12.78
N GLN A 81 -4.87 6.04 -14.08
CA GLN A 81 -5.12 7.21 -14.94
C GLN A 81 -6.63 7.47 -15.13
N GLN A 82 -7.45 6.42 -15.20
CA GLN A 82 -8.91 6.55 -15.40
C GLN A 82 -9.68 7.01 -14.16
N VAL A 83 -9.06 6.98 -12.99
CA VAL A 83 -9.68 7.44 -11.74
C VAL A 83 -9.35 8.89 -11.40
N GLU A 84 -8.46 9.54 -12.16
CA GLU A 84 -8.18 10.96 -11.99
C GLU A 84 -9.49 11.79 -12.02
N PRO A 85 -9.62 12.81 -11.16
CA PRO A 85 -8.59 13.42 -10.31
C PRO A 85 -8.40 12.75 -8.92
N ILE A 86 -9.02 11.59 -8.68
CA ILE A 86 -8.86 10.86 -7.41
C ILE A 86 -7.51 10.16 -7.43
N GLN A 87 -6.69 10.42 -6.42
CA GLN A 87 -5.39 9.78 -6.28
C GLN A 87 -5.52 8.49 -5.49
N ILE A 88 -4.87 7.43 -5.97
CA ILE A 88 -4.73 6.18 -5.23
C ILE A 88 -3.39 6.22 -4.52
N TRP A 89 -3.37 6.07 -3.21
CA TRP A 89 -2.14 6.05 -2.42
C TRP A 89 -1.89 4.66 -1.83
N PRO A 90 -0.62 4.21 -1.79
CA PRO A 90 -0.20 3.15 -0.91
C PRO A 90 -0.51 3.49 0.56
N GLN A 91 -0.81 2.48 1.38
CA GLN A 91 -1.10 2.67 2.80
C GLN A 91 0.05 3.36 3.57
N LYS A 92 1.31 3.11 3.20
CA LYS A 92 2.49 3.81 3.76
C LYS A 92 2.47 5.33 3.57
N GLU A 93 1.91 5.84 2.47
CA GLU A 93 1.83 7.29 2.24
C GLU A 93 0.80 7.94 3.17
N LEU A 94 -0.25 7.20 3.53
CA LEU A 94 -1.19 7.62 4.55
C LEU A 94 -0.53 7.65 5.94
N VAL A 95 0.33 6.67 6.27
CA VAL A 95 1.13 6.70 7.51
C VAL A 95 2.01 7.95 7.57
N LYS A 96 2.72 8.27 6.47
CA LYS A 96 3.51 9.51 6.36
C LYS A 96 2.67 10.76 6.61
N ALA A 97 1.46 10.82 6.05
CA ALA A 97 0.54 11.93 6.28
C ALA A 97 0.18 12.03 7.77
N TYR A 98 -0.23 10.92 8.39
CA TYR A 98 -0.62 10.90 9.80
C TYR A 98 0.51 11.17 10.78
N ARG A 99 1.79 11.01 10.40
CA ARG A 99 2.93 11.39 11.24
C ARG A 99 2.84 12.84 11.72
N PHE A 100 2.28 13.72 10.90
CA PHE A 100 2.10 15.15 11.22
C PHE A 100 0.92 15.45 12.15
N LEU A 101 0.09 14.45 12.43
CA LEU A 101 -0.98 14.58 13.42
C LEU A 101 -0.37 14.86 14.79
N ALA A 102 -0.86 15.89 15.47
CA ALA A 102 -0.40 16.30 16.81
C ALA A 102 1.07 16.74 16.92
N VAL A 103 1.72 17.14 15.83
CA VAL A 103 3.02 17.84 15.90
C VAL A 103 2.83 19.19 16.56
N ASN A 104 3.65 19.49 17.57
CA ASN A 104 3.66 20.80 18.22
C ASN A 104 5.05 21.08 18.79
N HIS A 105 5.82 21.92 18.09
CA HIS A 105 7.19 22.28 18.49
C HIS A 105 7.25 23.01 19.85
N LYS A 106 6.23 23.79 20.20
CA LYS A 106 6.19 24.52 21.49
C LYS A 106 6.03 23.57 22.68
N LEU A 107 5.37 22.43 22.45
CA LEU A 107 5.15 21.39 23.47
C LEU A 107 6.13 20.22 23.36
N GLY A 108 7.08 20.26 22.41
CA GLY A 108 7.99 19.15 22.14
C GLY A 108 7.30 17.89 21.58
N LEU A 109 6.08 18.01 21.03
CA LEU A 109 5.38 16.88 20.42
C LEU A 109 5.84 16.66 18.99
N THR A 110 6.35 15.48 18.70
CA THR A 110 6.90 15.09 17.39
C THR A 110 5.88 14.45 16.45
N GLY A 111 4.64 14.29 16.90
CA GLY A 111 3.51 13.78 16.13
C GLY A 111 3.17 12.30 16.40
N ARG A 112 2.41 11.69 15.48
CA ARG A 112 2.01 10.27 15.57
C ARG A 112 3.22 9.37 15.26
N PRO A 113 3.50 8.32 16.05
CA PRO A 113 4.50 7.32 15.69
C PRO A 113 4.11 6.61 14.38
N GLU A 114 5.11 6.10 13.64
CA GLU A 114 4.92 5.40 12.37
C GLU A 114 4.28 4.03 12.58
N ARG A 115 2.96 4.03 12.77
CA ARG A 115 2.15 2.82 12.88
C ARG A 115 1.37 2.62 11.58
N PRO A 116 1.34 1.39 11.03
CA PRO A 116 0.48 1.04 9.91
C PRO A 116 -0.96 1.46 10.18
N VAL A 117 -1.62 2.08 9.19
CA VAL A 117 -3.06 2.32 9.23
C VAL A 117 -3.79 1.03 8.89
N GLY A 118 -4.63 0.53 9.80
CA GLY A 118 -5.41 -0.70 9.58
C GLY A 118 -6.48 -0.59 8.47
N CYS A 119 -7.15 -1.72 8.20
CA CYS A 119 -8.12 -1.84 7.11
C CYS A 119 -9.29 -0.85 7.20
N ILE A 120 -9.72 -0.49 8.42
CA ILE A 120 -10.77 0.51 8.65
C ILE A 120 -10.34 1.89 8.17
N GLY A 121 -9.12 2.30 8.47
CA GLY A 121 -8.57 3.58 8.00
C GLY A 121 -8.39 3.58 6.49
N THR A 122 -7.85 2.51 5.90
CA THR A 122 -7.67 2.46 4.43
C THR A 122 -8.99 2.41 3.65
N CYS A 123 -10.11 2.06 4.29
CA CYS A 123 -11.43 2.01 3.65
C CYS A 123 -12.21 3.35 3.68
N LYS A 124 -11.54 4.45 4.03
CA LYS A 124 -12.09 5.81 3.99
C LYS A 124 -11.57 6.56 2.76
N ILE A 125 -12.24 7.66 2.43
CA ILE A 125 -11.74 8.68 1.50
C ILE A 125 -11.06 9.78 2.31
N TYR A 126 -9.93 10.24 1.84
CA TYR A 126 -9.20 11.34 2.46
C TYR A 126 -9.24 12.60 1.61
N ARG A 127 -9.37 13.75 2.26
CA ARG A 127 -9.13 15.07 1.68
C ARG A 127 -7.82 15.59 2.23
N ILE A 128 -6.81 15.62 1.37
CA ILE A 128 -5.43 15.95 1.73
C ILE A 128 -4.94 17.04 0.78
N LEU A 129 -4.62 18.22 1.31
CA LEU A 129 -4.07 19.34 0.52
C LEU A 129 -4.89 19.68 -0.74
N GLY A 130 -6.23 19.59 -0.64
CA GLY A 130 -7.15 19.84 -1.76
C GLY A 130 -7.37 18.67 -2.72
N LYS A 131 -6.63 17.56 -2.55
CA LYS A 131 -6.77 16.33 -3.35
C LYS A 131 -7.74 15.35 -2.71
N THR A 132 -8.45 14.57 -3.53
CA THR A 132 -9.19 13.39 -3.07
C THR A 132 -8.26 12.21 -3.13
N VAL A 133 -8.07 11.53 -2.00
CA VAL A 133 -7.16 10.39 -1.88
C VAL A 133 -7.95 9.18 -1.40
N VAL A 134 -7.67 8.02 -1.99
CA VAL A 134 -8.13 6.72 -1.52
C VAL A 134 -6.94 5.78 -1.39
N CYS A 135 -6.99 4.84 -0.45
CA CYS A 135 -5.86 3.96 -0.19
C CYS A 135 -6.26 2.50 -0.43
N TYR A 136 -5.33 1.70 -0.94
CA TYR A 136 -5.50 0.24 -0.88
C TYR A 136 -4.93 -0.30 0.45
N PRO A 137 -5.54 -1.34 1.06
CA PRO A 137 -5.02 -1.94 2.28
C PRO A 137 -3.64 -2.57 2.11
N ILE A 138 -2.89 -2.70 3.21
CA ILE A 138 -1.51 -3.25 3.23
C ILE A 138 -1.38 -4.65 2.60
N VAL A 139 -2.46 -5.44 2.61
CA VAL A 139 -2.53 -6.75 1.94
C VAL A 139 -2.19 -6.69 0.44
N PHE A 140 -2.36 -5.52 -0.19
CA PHE A 140 -2.00 -5.29 -1.58
C PHE A 140 -0.67 -4.55 -1.76
N ASP A 141 0.06 -4.29 -0.67
CA ASP A 141 1.42 -3.75 -0.74
C ASP A 141 2.42 -4.88 -1.00
N LEU A 142 3.46 -4.57 -1.78
CA LEU A 142 4.45 -5.55 -2.24
C LEU A 142 5.69 -5.63 -1.35
N SER A 143 5.72 -4.84 -0.27
CA SER A 143 6.87 -4.75 0.64
C SER A 143 7.19 -6.07 1.35
N ASP A 144 6.21 -6.98 1.47
CA ASP A 144 6.40 -8.27 2.13
C ASP A 144 6.61 -9.42 1.15
N PHE A 145 7.85 -9.93 1.17
CA PHE A 145 8.40 -11.03 0.37
C PHE A 145 7.48 -12.26 0.24
N TYR A 146 6.64 -12.55 1.24
CA TYR A 146 5.83 -13.78 1.29
C TYR A 146 4.41 -13.64 0.69
N LEU A 147 3.79 -12.46 0.81
CA LEU A 147 2.38 -12.25 0.43
C LEU A 147 2.19 -12.11 -1.08
N SER A 148 3.21 -11.63 -1.80
CA SER A 148 3.18 -11.51 -3.26
C SER A 148 3.26 -12.85 -4.02
N GLN A 149 3.58 -13.95 -3.32
CA GLN A 149 3.90 -15.24 -3.95
C GLN A 149 2.80 -16.29 -3.78
N ASP A 150 2.04 -16.25 -2.69
CA ASP A 150 0.92 -17.16 -2.45
C ASP A 150 -0.41 -16.43 -2.60
N VAL A 151 -1.06 -16.70 -3.72
CA VAL A 151 -2.34 -16.08 -4.06
C VAL A 151 -3.48 -16.63 -3.22
N MET A 152 -3.37 -17.84 -2.67
CA MET A 152 -4.37 -18.35 -1.74
C MET A 152 -4.31 -17.60 -0.42
N LEU A 153 -3.11 -17.36 0.09
CA LEU A 153 -2.91 -16.53 1.28
C LEU A 153 -3.43 -15.10 1.06
N LEU A 154 -3.12 -14.50 -0.10
CA LEU A 154 -3.66 -13.19 -0.47
C LEU A 154 -5.19 -13.17 -0.45
N ILE A 155 -5.83 -14.18 -1.05
CA ILE A 155 -7.30 -14.30 -1.07
C ILE A 155 -7.85 -14.43 0.36
N ASP A 156 -7.21 -15.21 1.22
CA ASP A 156 -7.66 -15.40 2.59
C ASP A 156 -7.46 -14.13 3.44
N ASP A 157 -6.36 -13.40 3.26
CA ASP A 157 -6.15 -12.11 3.92
C ASP A 157 -7.17 -11.05 3.47
N ILE A 158 -7.54 -11.04 2.18
CA ILE A 158 -8.62 -10.19 1.68
C ILE A 158 -9.96 -10.56 2.34
N LYS A 159 -10.30 -11.85 2.44
CA LYS A 159 -11.52 -12.29 3.14
C LYS A 159 -11.51 -11.86 4.61
N ASN A 160 -10.39 -12.07 5.30
CA ASN A 160 -10.22 -11.69 6.70
C ASN A 160 -10.36 -10.19 6.89
N ALA A 161 -9.77 -9.37 6.01
CA ALA A 161 -9.91 -7.92 6.03
C ALA A 161 -11.37 -7.48 5.85
N LEU A 162 -12.10 -8.07 4.89
CA LEU A 162 -13.51 -7.76 4.65
C LEU A 162 -14.40 -8.19 5.82
N GLN A 163 -14.13 -9.35 6.42
CA GLN A 163 -14.81 -9.78 7.63
C GLN A 163 -14.54 -8.82 8.78
N PHE A 164 -13.29 -8.40 8.99
CA PHE A 164 -12.94 -7.42 10.00
C PHE A 164 -13.70 -6.11 9.80
N ILE A 165 -13.73 -5.58 8.58
CA ILE A 165 -14.49 -4.36 8.23
C ILE A 165 -15.98 -4.54 8.54
N LYS A 166 -16.59 -5.67 8.15
CA LYS A 166 -18.02 -5.94 8.44
C LYS A 166 -18.33 -5.83 9.94
N HIS A 167 -17.49 -6.38 10.80
CA HIS A 167 -17.71 -6.39 12.25
C HIS A 167 -17.39 -5.05 12.92
N CYS A 168 -16.31 -4.40 12.50
CA CYS A 168 -15.76 -3.21 13.16
C CYS A 168 -16.25 -1.89 12.58
N TRP A 169 -16.86 -1.88 11.38
CA TRP A 169 -17.36 -0.63 10.79
C TRP A 169 -18.60 -0.13 11.52
N LYS A 170 -18.46 1.04 12.16
CA LYS A 170 -19.55 1.73 12.90
C LYS A 170 -19.77 3.17 12.44
N MET A 171 -19.05 3.62 11.41
CA MET A 171 -19.12 4.99 10.90
C MET A 171 -20.32 5.19 9.95
N PRO A 172 -20.90 6.41 9.89
CA PRO A 172 -21.97 6.74 8.96
C PRO A 172 -21.43 6.81 7.52
N GLY A 173 -21.75 5.81 6.71
CA GLY A 173 -21.28 5.69 5.33
C GLY A 173 -20.83 4.25 5.04
N ARG A 174 -20.63 3.93 3.77
CA ARG A 174 -20.18 2.60 3.35
C ARG A 174 -18.64 2.56 3.29
N PRO A 175 -18.00 1.51 3.82
CA PRO A 175 -16.56 1.35 3.65
C PRO A 175 -16.21 1.15 2.19
N LEU A 176 -15.16 1.83 1.72
CA LEU A 176 -14.66 1.75 0.35
C LEU A 176 -13.36 0.96 0.32
N PHE A 177 -13.44 -0.31 -0.07
CA PHE A 177 -12.30 -1.20 -0.19
C PHE A 177 -11.71 -1.15 -1.62
N LEU A 178 -10.49 -0.65 -1.77
CA LEU A 178 -9.76 -0.72 -3.04
C LEU A 178 -9.04 -2.08 -3.16
N ALA A 179 -9.46 -2.88 -4.14
CA ALA A 179 -8.77 -4.11 -4.50
C ALA A 179 -7.84 -3.84 -5.69
N LEU A 180 -6.54 -3.81 -5.43
CA LEU A 180 -5.52 -3.59 -6.44
C LEU A 180 -5.06 -4.93 -7.03
N ILE A 181 -5.28 -5.11 -8.34
CA ILE A 181 -4.96 -6.32 -9.08
C ILE A 181 -3.70 -6.06 -9.90
N ARG A 182 -2.74 -6.97 -9.78
CA ARG A 182 -1.49 -6.94 -10.54
C ARG A 182 -1.37 -8.11 -11.50
N GLU A 183 -0.61 -7.92 -12.57
CA GLU A 183 -0.31 -8.93 -13.57
C GLU A 183 0.33 -10.17 -12.94
N ASP A 184 1.14 -10.00 -11.90
CA ASP A 184 1.76 -11.12 -11.19
C ASP A 184 0.76 -12.02 -10.46
N ASN A 185 -0.39 -11.47 -10.03
CA ASN A 185 -1.43 -12.23 -9.35
C ASN A 185 -2.18 -13.17 -10.32
N ILE A 186 -2.19 -12.87 -11.62
CA ILE A 186 -3.02 -13.55 -12.62
C ILE A 186 -2.24 -14.41 -13.63
N LYS A 187 -1.03 -14.87 -13.29
CA LYS A 187 -0.20 -15.72 -14.16
C LYS A 187 -0.31 -17.21 -13.82
N GLY A 188 -0.40 -18.05 -14.85
CA GLY A 188 -0.32 -19.51 -14.73
C GLY A 188 -1.37 -20.09 -13.78
N SER A 189 -0.94 -20.97 -12.87
CA SER A 189 -1.82 -21.65 -11.92
C SER A 189 -2.51 -20.72 -10.91
N ARG A 190 -2.04 -19.47 -10.78
CA ARG A 190 -2.60 -18.46 -9.86
C ARG A 190 -3.88 -17.82 -10.39
N PHE A 191 -4.13 -17.93 -11.70
CA PHE A 191 -5.19 -17.18 -12.36
C PHE A 191 -6.60 -17.59 -11.91
N ASN A 192 -6.92 -18.89 -11.92
CA ASN A 192 -8.27 -19.36 -11.61
C ASN A 192 -8.73 -18.97 -10.18
N PRO A 193 -7.90 -19.12 -9.12
CA PRO A 193 -8.28 -18.68 -7.78
C PRO A 193 -8.61 -17.19 -7.68
N VAL A 194 -7.82 -16.32 -8.32
CA VAL A 194 -8.11 -14.88 -8.36
C VAL A 194 -9.40 -14.62 -9.11
N LEU A 195 -9.59 -15.27 -10.25
CA LEU A 195 -10.79 -15.09 -11.06
C LEU A 195 -12.05 -15.50 -10.29
N ASP A 196 -12.01 -16.60 -9.53
CA ASP A 196 -13.12 -17.04 -8.67
C ASP A 196 -13.42 -16.03 -7.55
N MET A 197 -12.38 -15.43 -6.95
CA MET A 197 -12.54 -14.35 -5.98
C MET A 197 -13.20 -13.11 -6.61
N LEU A 198 -12.72 -12.66 -7.78
CA LEU A 198 -13.28 -11.51 -8.50
C LEU A 198 -14.72 -11.77 -8.96
N ALA A 199 -15.03 -12.99 -9.37
CA ALA A 199 -16.40 -13.41 -9.68
C ALA A 199 -17.29 -13.37 -8.43
N SER A 200 -16.76 -13.73 -7.26
CA SER A 200 -17.49 -13.64 -5.98
C SER A 200 -17.78 -12.18 -5.59
N PHE A 201 -16.83 -11.27 -5.82
CA PHE A 201 -17.09 -9.83 -5.68
C PHE A 201 -18.26 -9.37 -6.57
N LYS A 202 -18.24 -9.75 -7.86
CA LYS A 202 -19.32 -9.40 -8.80
C LYS A 202 -20.68 -9.98 -8.41
N LYS A 203 -20.71 -11.18 -7.81
CA LYS A 203 -21.93 -11.80 -7.27
C LYS A 203 -22.48 -11.09 -6.03
N GLY A 204 -21.70 -10.21 -5.40
CA GLY A 204 -22.10 -9.41 -4.25
C GLY A 204 -21.91 -10.09 -2.89
N ASN A 205 -21.21 -11.22 -2.83
CA ASN A 205 -20.90 -11.92 -1.58
C ASN A 205 -19.58 -12.67 -1.67
N ILE A 206 -18.71 -12.45 -0.67
CA ILE A 206 -17.46 -13.16 -0.51
C ILE A 206 -17.28 -13.53 0.97
N GLY A 207 -17.11 -14.82 1.27
CA GLY A 207 -16.88 -15.29 2.64
C GLY A 207 -17.95 -14.87 3.66
N GLY A 208 -19.21 -14.69 3.23
CA GLY A 208 -20.32 -14.24 4.09
C GLY A 208 -20.39 -12.72 4.30
N VAL A 209 -19.60 -11.96 3.54
CA VAL A 209 -19.59 -10.48 3.56
C VAL A 209 -20.30 -9.96 2.31
N LYS A 210 -21.32 -9.12 2.50
CA LYS A 210 -22.02 -8.45 1.41
C LYS A 210 -21.12 -7.38 0.82
N VAL A 211 -20.93 -7.43 -0.49
CA VAL A 211 -20.08 -6.49 -1.23
C VAL A 211 -20.86 -5.89 -2.40
N HIS A 212 -20.53 -4.67 -2.76
CA HIS A 212 -21.05 -3.99 -3.93
C HIS A 212 -19.89 -3.45 -4.77
N VAL A 213 -19.74 -4.00 -5.98
CA VAL A 213 -18.67 -3.60 -6.91
C VAL A 213 -19.21 -2.57 -7.88
N ASP A 214 -18.51 -1.44 -8.01
CA ASP A 214 -18.80 -0.41 -9.02
C ASP A 214 -17.53 0.42 -9.29
N ARG A 215 -17.65 1.38 -10.20
CA ARG A 215 -16.63 2.40 -10.48
C ARG A 215 -16.38 3.27 -9.25
N LEU A 216 -15.11 3.60 -9.03
CA LEU A 216 -14.68 4.43 -7.92
C LEU A 216 -15.44 5.75 -7.85
N GLN A 217 -15.69 6.40 -9.00
CA GLN A 217 -16.44 7.66 -9.06
C GLN A 217 -17.88 7.54 -8.54
N THR A 218 -18.53 6.40 -8.74
CA THR A 218 -19.88 6.13 -8.22
C THR A 218 -19.85 5.90 -6.72
N LEU A 219 -18.91 5.08 -6.26
CA LEU A 219 -18.81 4.64 -4.86
C LEU A 219 -18.48 5.77 -3.89
N ILE A 220 -17.79 6.83 -4.36
CA ILE A 220 -17.40 7.98 -3.53
C ILE A 220 -18.58 8.68 -2.87
N SER A 221 -19.74 8.71 -3.53
CA SER A 221 -20.93 9.40 -3.04
C SER A 221 -21.46 8.83 -1.71
N GLY A 222 -21.25 7.54 -1.45
CA GLY A 222 -21.75 6.85 -0.26
C GLY A 222 -20.68 6.55 0.80
N ALA A 223 -19.42 6.96 0.57
CA ALA A 223 -18.28 6.62 1.40
C ALA A 223 -17.98 7.67 2.47
N VAL A 224 -17.31 7.25 3.55
CA VAL A 224 -16.86 8.15 4.61
C VAL A 224 -15.70 8.99 4.11
N VAL A 225 -15.77 10.31 4.34
CA VAL A 225 -14.72 11.26 3.97
C VAL A 225 -14.08 11.85 5.23
N GLU A 226 -12.76 11.70 5.35
CA GLU A 226 -11.94 12.26 6.42
C GLU A 226 -11.06 13.40 5.88
N GLN A 227 -10.99 14.51 6.60
CA GLN A 227 -10.23 15.70 6.19
C GLN A 227 -8.96 15.83 7.01
N LEU A 228 -7.78 15.74 6.38
CA LEU A 228 -6.48 15.86 7.05
C LEU A 228 -5.96 17.30 6.95
N ASP A 229 -6.64 18.22 7.63
CA ASP A 229 -6.29 19.66 7.60
C ASP A 229 -5.03 20.01 8.41
N PHE A 230 -4.59 19.15 9.33
CA PHE A 230 -3.40 19.40 10.15
C PHE A 230 -2.11 19.54 9.32
N LEU A 231 -2.08 19.00 8.09
CA LEU A 231 -0.97 19.17 7.15
C LEU A 231 -0.81 20.62 6.65
N ARG A 232 -1.83 21.46 6.81
CA ARG A 232 -1.79 22.90 6.46
C ARG A 232 -1.41 23.79 7.63
N VAL A 233 -1.71 23.34 8.85
CA VAL A 233 -1.66 24.16 10.08
C VAL A 233 -0.28 24.12 10.71
N ASN A 234 0.42 23.01 10.55
CA ASN A 234 1.81 22.95 10.96
C ASN A 234 2.59 23.72 9.88
N GLU A 235 3.07 24.93 10.22
CA GLU A 235 4.04 25.74 9.46
C GLU A 235 5.38 24.97 9.34
N ILE A 236 5.33 23.77 8.77
CA ILE A 236 6.48 22.92 8.55
C ILE A 236 7.04 23.37 7.22
N ASP A 237 8.29 23.81 7.25
CA ASP A 237 8.99 24.40 6.10
C ASP A 237 9.01 23.48 4.86
N GLU A 238 8.80 22.16 5.05
CA GLU A 238 8.69 21.18 3.96
C GLU A 238 7.58 20.15 4.23
N ILE A 239 6.43 20.31 3.56
CA ILE A 239 5.42 19.25 3.44
C ILE A 239 6.05 18.10 2.65
N PRO A 240 5.97 16.84 3.12
CA PRO A 240 6.56 15.73 2.38
C PRO A 240 5.87 15.54 1.04
N GLU A 241 6.66 15.10 0.05
CA GLU A 241 6.11 14.65 -1.22
C GLU A 241 5.43 13.28 -1.04
N PHE A 242 4.14 13.22 -1.39
CA PHE A 242 3.34 12.00 -1.35
C PHE A 242 3.33 11.33 -2.71
N LYS A 243 3.62 10.02 -2.74
CA LYS A 243 3.67 9.24 -3.97
C LYS A 243 2.33 8.56 -4.26
N SER A 244 1.65 8.96 -5.33
CA SER A 244 0.49 8.21 -5.83
C SER A 244 0.93 6.90 -6.48
N PHE A 245 0.05 5.90 -6.45
CA PHE A 245 0.18 4.70 -7.25
C PHE A 245 -0.02 5.04 -8.72
N GLU A 246 1.01 4.80 -9.53
CA GLU A 246 1.02 5.12 -10.95
C GLU A 246 0.63 3.90 -11.80
N GLU A 247 0.05 4.17 -12.96
CA GLU A 247 -0.24 3.12 -13.93
C GLU A 247 1.06 2.57 -14.53
N LEU A 248 1.18 1.25 -14.57
CA LEU A 248 2.35 0.56 -15.11
C LEU A 248 2.41 0.75 -16.63
N GLU A 249 3.32 1.61 -17.09
CA GLU A 249 3.62 1.75 -18.52
C GLU A 249 4.45 0.57 -19.05
N LEU A 250 4.18 0.16 -20.30
CA LEU A 250 5.05 -0.76 -21.02
C LEU A 250 6.33 -0.03 -21.47
N PRO A 251 7.50 -0.70 -21.49
CA PRO A 251 8.69 -0.13 -22.12
C PRO A 251 8.38 0.20 -23.59
N ARG A 252 8.39 1.50 -23.94
CA ARG A 252 8.05 2.05 -25.26
C ARG A 252 8.95 1.56 -26.41
N HIS A 253 9.95 0.72 -26.13
CA HIS A 253 10.89 0.15 -27.10
C HIS A 253 11.06 -1.37 -27.05
N SER A 254 10.07 -2.11 -26.54
CA SER A 254 10.06 -3.56 -26.77
C SER A 254 9.56 -3.83 -28.20
N LYS A 255 10.49 -3.98 -29.14
CA LYS A 255 10.18 -4.59 -30.44
C LYS A 255 9.53 -5.94 -30.14
N VAL A 256 8.22 -6.03 -30.33
CA VAL A 256 7.44 -7.25 -30.13
C VAL A 256 7.97 -8.31 -31.10
N LYS A 257 8.91 -9.15 -30.66
CA LYS A 257 9.06 -10.48 -31.25
C LYS A 257 7.83 -11.25 -30.83
N ARG A 258 6.90 -11.46 -31.77
CA ARG A 258 5.88 -12.51 -31.67
C ARG A 258 6.62 -13.82 -31.43
N GLN A 259 6.71 -14.27 -30.19
CA GLN A 259 7.07 -15.65 -29.89
C GLN A 259 5.80 -16.37 -29.50
N THR A 260 5.14 -16.93 -30.52
CA THR A 260 4.33 -18.13 -30.36
C THR A 260 5.28 -19.29 -30.17
N SER A 261 5.57 -19.63 -28.93
CA SER A 261 6.14 -20.93 -28.56
C SER A 261 6.12 -21.06 -27.04
N THR A 262 5.51 -22.15 -26.60
CA THR A 262 5.68 -22.80 -25.30
C THR A 262 7.09 -22.51 -24.74
N PRO A 263 7.24 -22.08 -23.47
CA PRO A 263 8.56 -21.87 -22.92
C PRO A 263 9.25 -23.22 -22.84
N ASN A 264 10.33 -23.39 -23.61
CA ASN A 264 11.23 -24.52 -23.49
C ASN A 264 11.77 -24.53 -22.05
N ALA A 265 11.76 -25.70 -21.42
CA ALA A 265 12.22 -25.93 -20.06
C ALA A 265 13.72 -25.61 -19.83
N SER A 266 14.46 -25.22 -20.87
CA SER A 266 15.88 -24.85 -20.83
C SER A 266 16.16 -23.38 -20.48
N GLU A 267 15.15 -22.50 -20.38
CA GLU A 267 15.34 -21.12 -19.87
C GLU A 267 15.33 -21.03 -18.33
N LEU A 268 15.03 -22.11 -17.63
CA LEU A 268 14.91 -22.17 -16.17
C LEU A 268 16.25 -22.30 -15.42
N GLU A 269 17.39 -22.40 -16.12
CA GLU A 269 18.71 -22.61 -15.51
C GLU A 269 19.81 -21.79 -16.21
N GLN A 270 19.61 -20.48 -16.42
CA GLN A 270 20.72 -19.62 -16.83
C GLN A 270 21.64 -19.41 -15.63
N GLN A 271 22.81 -20.07 -15.64
CA GLN A 271 23.85 -19.78 -14.66
C GLN A 271 24.25 -18.30 -14.74
N PRO A 272 24.56 -17.66 -13.60
CA PRO A 272 25.01 -16.28 -13.59
C PRO A 272 26.29 -16.15 -14.43
N GLU A 273 26.28 -15.25 -15.41
CA GLU A 273 27.45 -14.93 -16.27
C GLU A 273 28.52 -14.11 -15.53
N ILE A 274 28.45 -14.03 -14.20
CA ILE A 274 29.18 -13.05 -13.40
C ILE A 274 30.02 -13.76 -12.35
N ASP A 275 31.33 -13.50 -12.41
CA ASP A 275 32.25 -13.86 -11.34
C ASP A 275 32.17 -12.82 -10.22
N VAL A 276 31.58 -13.20 -9.08
CA VAL A 276 31.42 -12.34 -7.91
C VAL A 276 32.76 -11.77 -7.43
N ALA A 277 33.87 -12.51 -7.56
CA ALA A 277 35.18 -12.06 -7.10
C ALA A 277 35.73 -10.91 -7.96
N GLU A 278 35.52 -10.97 -9.28
CA GLU A 278 35.94 -9.92 -10.22
C GLU A 278 35.15 -8.63 -10.00
N TRP A 279 33.83 -8.76 -9.87
CA TRP A 279 32.93 -7.61 -9.80
C TRP A 279 32.91 -6.93 -8.43
N THR A 280 33.38 -7.60 -7.37
CA THR A 280 33.55 -6.96 -6.05
C THR A 280 34.60 -5.85 -6.09
N GLN A 281 35.59 -5.92 -6.98
CA GLN A 281 36.67 -4.93 -7.07
C GLN A 281 36.31 -3.70 -7.93
N LYS A 282 35.30 -3.79 -8.79
CA LYS A 282 34.88 -2.71 -9.71
C LYS A 282 34.15 -1.57 -9.01
N SER A 283 34.10 -0.39 -9.64
CA SER A 283 33.41 0.76 -9.07
C SER A 283 31.88 0.56 -9.06
N THR A 284 31.17 1.22 -8.13
CA THR A 284 29.71 1.11 -8.00
C THR A 284 29.00 1.53 -9.30
N SER A 285 29.51 2.54 -10.00
CA SER A 285 28.99 3.00 -11.29
C SER A 285 29.10 1.94 -12.39
N GLU A 286 30.21 1.19 -12.46
CA GLU A 286 30.40 0.12 -13.44
C GLU A 286 29.49 -1.09 -13.15
N ILE A 287 29.29 -1.41 -11.86
CA ILE A 287 28.40 -2.48 -11.42
C ILE A 287 26.95 -2.13 -11.76
N MET A 288 26.53 -0.87 -11.55
CA MET A 288 25.21 -0.37 -11.92
C MET A 288 24.99 -0.41 -13.43
N GLN A 289 25.97 0.00 -14.23
CA GLN A 289 25.88 -0.07 -15.68
C GLN A 289 25.69 -1.52 -16.15
N LYS A 290 26.50 -2.46 -15.64
CA LYS A 290 26.35 -3.88 -15.99
C LYS A 290 25.01 -4.47 -15.52
N PHE A 291 24.50 -4.00 -14.39
CA PHE A 291 23.20 -4.41 -13.86
C PHE A 291 22.05 -4.00 -14.79
N HIS A 292 22.12 -2.80 -15.36
CA HIS A 292 21.15 -2.33 -16.36
C HIS A 292 21.30 -3.04 -17.71
N ASP A 293 22.52 -3.40 -18.11
CA ASP A 293 22.80 -4.08 -19.37
C ASP A 293 22.53 -5.60 -19.33
N SER A 294 22.33 -6.19 -18.14
CA SER A 294 22.14 -7.63 -17.97
C SER A 294 20.69 -8.05 -18.16
N ASP A 295 20.42 -8.95 -19.11
CA ASP A 295 19.10 -9.57 -19.30
C ASP A 295 18.86 -10.80 -18.40
N CYS A 296 19.92 -11.33 -17.78
CA CYS A 296 19.86 -12.49 -16.88
C CYS A 296 19.54 -12.07 -15.43
N LEU A 297 18.48 -12.65 -14.85
CA LEU A 297 18.03 -12.35 -13.49
C LEU A 297 19.07 -12.76 -12.43
N ALA A 298 19.76 -13.90 -12.63
CA ALA A 298 20.81 -14.38 -11.73
C ALA A 298 21.96 -13.39 -11.61
N SER A 299 22.39 -12.89 -12.77
CA SER A 299 23.44 -11.88 -12.91
C SER A 299 23.01 -10.57 -12.24
N GLN A 300 21.78 -10.11 -12.49
CA GLN A 300 21.24 -8.91 -11.83
C GLN A 300 21.16 -9.06 -10.30
N ALA A 301 20.74 -10.22 -9.80
CA ALA A 301 20.67 -10.53 -8.37
C ALA A 301 22.04 -10.47 -7.70
N GLN A 302 23.07 -11.01 -8.36
CA GLN A 302 24.44 -11.01 -7.85
C GLN A 302 25.04 -9.61 -7.83
N LEU A 303 24.87 -8.82 -8.90
CA LEU A 303 25.35 -7.44 -8.94
C LEU A 303 24.65 -6.58 -7.89
N ALA A 304 23.34 -6.74 -7.72
CA ALA A 304 22.59 -6.10 -6.64
C ALA A 304 23.15 -6.44 -5.26
N ARG A 305 23.47 -7.72 -5.02
CA ARG A 305 24.09 -8.16 -3.77
C ARG A 305 25.47 -7.53 -3.55
N ILE A 306 26.28 -7.36 -4.60
CA ILE A 306 27.58 -6.71 -4.52
C ILE A 306 27.41 -5.23 -4.14
N ILE A 307 26.48 -4.51 -4.79
CA ILE A 307 26.19 -3.10 -4.49
C ILE A 307 25.79 -2.95 -3.02
N LEU A 308 24.84 -3.76 -2.54
CA LEU A 308 24.35 -3.70 -1.15
C LEU A 308 25.43 -3.99 -0.11
N LYS A 309 26.37 -4.90 -0.42
CA LYS A 309 27.51 -5.18 0.46
C LYS A 309 28.52 -4.02 0.48
N LYS A 310 28.66 -3.29 -0.63
CA LYS A 310 29.65 -2.21 -0.78
C LYS A 310 29.18 -0.90 -0.17
N GLU A 311 27.99 -0.47 -0.53
CA GLU A 311 27.46 0.85 -0.17
C GLU A 311 26.63 0.81 1.13
N GLY A 312 26.26 -0.38 1.59
CA GLY A 312 25.43 -0.58 2.77
C GLY A 312 23.94 -0.32 2.52
N PRO A 313 23.11 -0.49 3.57
CA PRO A 313 21.65 -0.36 3.46
C PRO A 313 21.19 1.08 3.16
N ASP A 314 21.95 2.09 3.57
CA ASP A 314 21.63 3.51 3.38
C ASP A 314 21.67 3.96 1.91
N PHE A 315 22.34 3.19 1.06
CA PHE A 315 22.36 3.43 -0.38
C PHE A 315 20.97 3.30 -1.01
N LEU A 316 20.19 2.33 -0.56
CA LEU A 316 18.82 2.10 -1.04
C LEU A 316 17.86 3.23 -0.63
N ALA A 317 18.10 3.82 0.54
CA ALA A 317 17.29 4.95 1.01
C ALA A 317 17.56 6.23 0.19
N LYS A 318 18.75 6.35 -0.41
CA LYS A 318 19.17 7.51 -1.21
C LYS A 318 18.82 7.36 -2.70
N ASP A 319 18.83 6.13 -3.22
CA ASP A 319 18.55 5.84 -4.63
C ASP A 319 17.19 5.15 -4.80
N ALA A 320 16.14 5.96 -4.98
CA ALA A 320 14.79 5.48 -5.23
C ALA A 320 14.67 4.66 -6.52
N ASN A 321 15.48 4.96 -7.54
CA ASN A 321 15.45 4.28 -8.83
C ASN A 321 16.01 2.85 -8.70
N PHE A 322 17.10 2.68 -7.96
CA PHE A 322 17.66 1.35 -7.69
C PHE A 322 16.70 0.47 -6.88
N MET A 323 15.97 1.05 -5.91
CA MET A 323 14.94 0.33 -5.15
C MET A 323 13.77 -0.13 -6.04
N GLU A 324 13.24 0.74 -6.88
CA GLU A 324 12.16 0.38 -7.83
C GLU A 324 12.63 -0.71 -8.81
N GLU A 325 13.88 -0.64 -9.27
CA GLU A 325 14.46 -1.62 -10.18
C GLU A 325 14.72 -2.97 -9.51
N LEU A 326 15.17 -2.97 -8.25
CA LEU A 326 15.24 -4.19 -7.43
C LEU A 326 13.86 -4.82 -7.31
N GLU A 327 12.85 -4.08 -6.86
CA GLU A 327 11.47 -4.57 -6.77
C GLU A 327 11.00 -5.18 -8.09
N ARG A 328 11.34 -4.56 -9.23
CA ARG A 328 11.04 -5.07 -10.58
C ARG A 328 11.70 -6.42 -10.85
N ILE A 329 12.95 -6.60 -10.45
CA ILE A 329 13.69 -7.88 -10.58
C ILE A 329 13.06 -8.95 -9.69
N TYR A 330 12.71 -8.63 -8.44
CA TYR A 330 12.00 -9.57 -7.56
C TYR A 330 10.68 -10.04 -8.18
N ARG A 331 9.90 -9.13 -8.77
CA ARG A 331 8.65 -9.47 -9.48
C ARG A 331 8.90 -10.47 -10.62
N ARG A 332 9.94 -10.24 -11.42
CA ARG A 332 10.31 -11.12 -12.54
C ARG A 332 10.78 -12.49 -12.06
N ALA A 333 11.63 -12.54 -11.04
CA ALA A 333 12.14 -13.79 -10.45
C ALA A 333 11.01 -14.63 -9.86
N GLY A 334 10.10 -14.00 -9.09
CA GLY A 334 8.96 -14.68 -8.50
C GLY A 334 7.96 -15.21 -9.52
N SER A 335 7.72 -14.48 -10.60
CA SER A 335 6.91 -14.97 -11.73
C SER A 335 7.48 -16.24 -12.38
N ARG A 336 8.81 -16.42 -12.37
CA ARG A 336 9.50 -17.55 -13.01
C ARG A 336 9.84 -18.70 -12.05
N LYS A 337 9.51 -18.58 -10.75
CA LYS A 337 9.85 -19.55 -9.69
C LYS A 337 11.36 -19.81 -9.53
N LEU A 338 12.21 -18.85 -9.92
CA LEU A 338 13.67 -18.96 -9.88
C LEU A 338 14.23 -18.54 -8.51
N TRP A 339 13.89 -19.28 -7.46
CA TRP A 339 14.24 -18.94 -6.06
C TRP A 339 15.59 -19.49 -5.58
N SER A 340 16.22 -20.36 -6.38
CA SER A 340 17.55 -20.92 -6.05
C SER A 340 18.67 -19.89 -6.17
N GLU A 341 18.43 -18.80 -6.91
CA GLU A 341 19.32 -17.66 -7.00
C GLU A 341 19.21 -16.83 -5.73
N SER A 342 20.32 -16.65 -5.03
CA SER A 342 20.37 -15.94 -3.74
C SER A 342 20.11 -14.45 -3.90
N PHE A 343 18.85 -14.05 -4.11
CA PHE A 343 18.45 -12.65 -4.08
C PHE A 343 18.69 -12.07 -2.68
N PRO A 344 19.21 -10.83 -2.55
CA PRO A 344 19.29 -10.16 -1.25
C PRO A 344 17.90 -10.15 -0.56
N ARG A 345 17.80 -10.05 0.77
CA ARG A 345 16.48 -9.92 1.41
C ARG A 345 16.11 -8.45 1.46
N ILE A 346 15.06 -8.04 0.74
CA ILE A 346 14.48 -6.69 0.92
C ILE A 346 13.93 -6.54 2.36
N SER A 347 13.35 -7.62 2.92
CA SER A 347 12.76 -7.61 4.26
C SER A 347 13.75 -7.41 5.42
N SER A 348 15.06 -7.59 5.21
CA SER A 348 16.07 -7.25 6.23
C SER A 348 16.45 -5.77 6.26
N LEU A 349 15.81 -4.92 5.44
CA LEU A 349 16.14 -3.50 5.29
C LEU A 349 15.04 -2.56 5.82
N HIS A 350 13.86 -3.09 6.15
CA HIS A 350 12.77 -2.33 6.79
C HIS A 350 12.74 -2.45 8.33
N SER A 351 13.74 -3.11 8.94
CA SER A 351 13.85 -3.27 10.40
C SER A 351 14.93 -2.39 11.04
N ILE A 352 15.13 -1.16 10.56
CA ILE A 352 15.91 -0.12 11.25
C ILE A 352 15.05 1.11 11.43
#